data_AF-A0A5B7J003-F1
#
_entry.id   AF-A0A5B7J003-F1
#
_cell.length_a   1.000
_cell.length_b   1.000
_cell.length_c   1.000
_cell.angle_alpha   90.00
_cell.angle_beta   90.00
_cell.angle_gamma   90.00
#
_symmetry.space_group_name_H-M   'P 1'
#
loop_
_entity.id
_entity.type
_entity.pdbx_description
1 polymer ?
#
loop_
_entity_poly.entity_id
_entity_poly.type
_entity_poly.pdbx_seq_one_letter_code
_entity_poly.pdbx_strand_id
1 'polypeptide(L)' 'MRRVDLRNAFEELRVLVPGLCDKDKAPKVEILRKASEHCYSVTQRGRLLEQEKERQKRLQGELKKRLASLQRRN' A
#
# COMPACT_ATOMS: atom_id res chain seq x y z
N MET A 1 18.52 5.75 -28.59
CA MET A 1 17.35 6.28 -27.87
C MET A 1 16.65 5.20 -27.05
N ARG A 2 15.86 4.28 -27.63
CA ARG A 2 15.06 3.25 -26.92
C ARG A 2 15.75 2.47 -25.77
N ARG A 3 17.04 2.15 -25.89
CA ARG A 3 17.79 1.41 -24.85
C ARG A 3 18.06 2.26 -23.60
N VAL A 4 18.25 3.57 -23.77
CA VAL A 4 18.48 4.52 -22.68
C VAL A 4 17.18 4.71 -21.90
N ASP A 5 16.08 4.90 -22.61
CA ASP A 5 14.74 5.06 -22.01
C ASP A 5 14.37 3.83 -21.18
N LEU A 6 14.60 2.63 -21.72
CA LEU A 6 14.36 1.39 -21.00
C LEU A 6 15.24 1.27 -19.74
N ARG A 7 16.52 1.67 -19.82
CA ARG A 7 17.41 1.67 -18.65
C ARG A 7 16.89 2.63 -17.57
N ASN A 8 16.49 3.83 -17.95
CA ASN A 8 15.96 4.83 -17.02
C ASN A 8 14.68 4.32 -16.34
N ALA A 9 13.77 3.69 -17.08
CA ALA A 9 12.57 3.08 -16.51
C ALA A 9 12.90 1.97 -15.48
N PHE A 10 13.95 1.18 -15.72
CA PHE A 10 14.42 0.19 -14.74
C PHE A 10 15.00 0.82 -13.47
N GLU A 11 15.74 1.92 -13.59
CA GLU A 11 16.27 2.65 -12.44
C GLU A 11 15.16 3.32 -11.63
N GLU A 12 14.21 3.97 -12.31
CA GLU A 12 13.04 4.57 -11.66
C GLU A 12 12.24 3.51 -10.89
N LEU A 13 11.96 2.36 -11.52
CA LEU A 13 11.28 1.25 -10.86
C LEU A 13 12.07 0.70 -9.68
N ARG A 14 13.39 0.57 -9.80
CA ARG A 14 14.27 0.03 -8.76
C ARG A 14 14.22 0.85 -7.47
N VAL A 15 14.21 2.18 -7.58
CA VAL A 15 14.19 3.09 -6.43
C VAL A 15 12.86 2.98 -5.65
N LEU A 16 11.76 2.65 -6.33
CA LEU A 16 10.45 2.45 -5.70
C LEU A 16 10.31 1.12 -4.96
N VAL A 17 11.19 0.13 -5.22
CA VAL A 17 11.08 -1.21 -4.66
C VAL A 17 11.94 -1.34 -3.39
N PRO A 18 11.32 -1.61 -2.22
CA PRO A 18 12.06 -1.81 -0.98
C PRO A 18 13.12 -2.91 -1.10
N GLY A 19 14.31 -2.65 -0.57
CA GLY A 19 15.45 -3.58 -0.63
C GLY A 19 16.18 -3.63 -1.98
N LEU A 20 15.77 -2.80 -2.95
CA LEU A 20 16.49 -2.55 -4.20
C LEU A 20 16.93 -1.09 -4.39
N CYS A 21 16.37 -0.14 -3.62
CA CYS A 21 16.72 1.28 -3.71
C CYS A 21 18.22 1.55 -3.57
N ASP A 22 18.90 0.84 -2.66
CA ASP A 22 20.34 1.03 -2.40
C ASP A 22 21.25 0.12 -3.25
N LYS A 23 20.67 -0.67 -4.17
CA LYS A 23 21.38 -1.66 -4.98
C LYS A 23 21.53 -1.22 -6.43
N ASP A 24 22.53 -0.39 -6.71
CA ASP A 24 22.75 0.21 -8.04
C ASP A 24 22.97 -0.75 -9.21
N LYS A 25 23.23 -2.04 -8.93
CA LYS A 25 23.48 -3.07 -9.96
C LYS A 25 22.50 -4.24 -9.88
N ALA A 26 21.29 -4.00 -9.38
CA ALA A 26 20.25 -5.03 -9.34
C ALA A 26 19.94 -5.56 -10.76
N PRO A 27 19.93 -6.89 -10.99
CA PRO A 27 19.55 -7.46 -12.27
C PRO A 27 18.12 -7.07 -12.67
N LYS A 28 17.89 -6.81 -13.96
CA LYS A 28 16.55 -6.44 -14.49
C LYS A 28 15.46 -7.42 -14.08
N VAL A 29 15.73 -8.71 -14.15
CA VAL A 29 14.77 -9.76 -13.74
C VAL A 29 14.47 -9.70 -12.24
N GLU A 30 15.44 -9.36 -11.40
CA GLU A 30 15.24 -9.18 -9.97
C GLU A 30 14.40 -7.94 -9.68
N ILE A 31 14.64 -6.83 -10.39
CA ILE A 31 13.83 -5.60 -10.30
C ILE A 31 12.36 -5.92 -10.62
N LEU A 32 12.08 -6.62 -11.73
CA LEU A 32 10.71 -6.98 -12.11
C LEU A 32 10.06 -7.92 -11.09
N ARG A 33 10.78 -8.96 -10.65
CA ARG A 33 10.26 -9.94 -9.68
C ARG A 33 9.89 -9.25 -8.37
N LYS A 34 10.80 -8.48 -7.78
CA LYS A 34 10.56 -7.78 -6.51
C LYS A 34 9.54 -6.67 -6.64
N ALA A 35 9.49 -5.97 -7.78
CA ALA A 35 8.43 -5.01 -8.05
C ALA A 35 7.04 -5.67 -8.05
N SER A 36 6.91 -6.82 -8.73
CA SER A 36 5.65 -7.58 -8.74
C SER A 36 5.25 -8.04 -7.34
N GLU A 37 6.19 -8.58 -6.57
CA GLU A 37 5.98 -9.00 -5.17
C GLU A 37 5.56 -7.80 -4.29
N HIS A 38 6.21 -6.65 -4.49
CA HIS A 38 5.91 -5.42 -3.76
C HIS A 38 4.51 -4.90 -4.10
N CYS A 39 4.15 -4.82 -5.38
CA CYS A 39 2.81 -4.43 -5.84
C CYS A 39 1.74 -5.34 -5.24
N TYR A 40 1.96 -6.66 -5.23
CA TYR A 40 1.04 -7.60 -4.60
C TYR A 40 0.89 -7.33 -3.10
N SER A 41 2.01 -7.17 -2.39
CA SER A 41 2.04 -6.90 -0.95
C SER A 41 1.32 -5.59 -0.60
N VAL A 42 1.63 -4.48 -1.27
CA VAL A 42 1.01 -3.17 -1.03
C VAL A 42 -0.48 -3.22 -1.34
N THR A 43 -0.89 -3.89 -2.41
CA THR A 43 -2.31 -4.05 -2.77
C THR A 43 -3.07 -4.84 -1.69
N GLN A 44 -2.50 -5.94 -1.19
CA GLN A 44 -3.10 -6.71 -0.11
C GLN A 44 -3.21 -5.90 1.18
N ARG A 45 -2.14 -5.19 1.56
CA ARG A 45 -2.14 -4.29 2.73
C ARG A 45 -3.19 -3.18 2.59
N GLY A 46 -3.30 -2.57 1.40
CA GLY A 46 -4.33 -1.56 1.13
C GLY A 46 -5.75 -2.11 1.32
N ARG A 47 -6.01 -3.32 0.84
CA ARG A 47 -7.31 -3.99 1.05
C ARG A 47 -7.62 -4.23 2.53
N LEU A 48 -6.65 -4.71 3.30
CA LEU A 48 -6.83 -4.94 4.74
C LEU A 48 -7.06 -3.63 5.51
N LEU A 49 -6.32 -2.57 5.17
CA LEU A 49 -6.49 -1.25 5.78
C LEU A 49 -7.88 -0.66 5.50
N GLU A 50 -8.39 -0.80 4.28
CA GLU A 50 -9.72 -0.31 3.96
C GLU A 50 -10.81 -1.10 4.71
N GLN A 51 -10.67 -2.43 4.81
CA GLN A 51 -11.58 -3.25 5.62
C GLN A 51 -11.59 -2.83 7.09
N GLU A 52 -10.42 -2.59 7.67
CA GLU A 52 -10.28 -2.18 9.06
C GLU A 52 -10.87 -0.78 9.30
N LYS A 53 -10.62 0.16 8.39
CA LYS A 53 -11.21 1.50 8.41
C LYS A 53 -12.74 1.45 8.37
N GLU A 54 -13.32 0.63 7.51
CA GLU A 54 -14.78 0.45 7.45
C GLU A 54 -15.34 -0.19 8.72
N ARG A 55 -14.63 -1.16 9.31
CA ARG A 55 -14.99 -1.75 10.61
C ARG A 55 -15.00 -0.69 11.72
N GLN A 56 -13.96 0.14 11.78
CA GLN A 56 -13.85 1.22 12.76
C GLN A 56 -14.94 2.27 12.59
N LYS A 57 -15.27 2.68 11.35
CA LYS A 57 -16.38 3.60 11.08
C LYS A 57 -17.72 3.05 11.57
N ARG A 58 -18.01 1.77 11.32
CA ARG A 58 -19.24 1.12 11.79
C ARG A 58 -19.33 1.14 13.32
N LEU A 59 -18.26 0.70 13.98
CA LEU A 59 -18.18 0.70 15.44
C LEU A 59 -18.35 2.12 16.02
N GLN A 60 -17.68 3.12 15.44
CA GLN A 60 -17.83 4.51 15.85
C GLN A 60 -19.29 4.98 15.70
N GLY A 61 -19.94 4.63 14.59
CA GLY A 61 -21.35 4.96 14.36
C GLY A 61 -22.29 4.33 15.40
N GLU A 62 -22.07 3.05 15.74
CA GLU A 62 -22.83 2.36 16.79
C GLU A 62 -22.64 2.99 18.16
N LEU A 63 -21.38 3.30 18.53
CA LEU A 63 -21.06 3.94 19.80
C LEU A 63 -21.68 5.33 19.91
N LYS A 64 -21.63 6.14 18.85
CA LYS A 64 -22.30 7.45 18.80
C LYS A 64 -23.81 7.34 18.99
N LYS A 65 -24.46 6.35 18.34
CA LYS A 65 -25.90 6.10 18.51
C LYS A 65 -26.24 5.70 19.94
N ARG A 66 -25.45 4.81 20.55
CA ARG A 66 -25.62 4.39 21.95
C ARG A 66 -25.42 5.55 22.92
N LEU A 67 -24.41 6.38 22.69
CA LEU A 67 -24.18 7.56 23.53
C LEU A 67 -25.37 8.52 23.46
N ALA A 68 -25.85 8.82 22.26
CA ALA A 68 -27.00 9.70 22.07
C ALA A 68 -28.29 9.15 22.74
N SER A 69 -28.51 7.84 22.71
CA SER A 69 -29.69 7.24 23.36
C SER A 69 -29.59 7.30 24.89
N LEU A 70 -28.39 7.13 25.45
CA LEU A 70 -28.15 7.28 26.90
C LEU A 70 -28.31 8.73 27.35
N GLN A 71 -27.80 9.69 26.56
CA GLN A 71 -27.95 11.12 26.87
C GLN A 71 -29.39 11.60 26.87
N ARG A 72 -30.28 11.01 26.05
CA ARG A 72 -31.72 11.34 26.03
C ARG A 72 -32.53 10.73 27.17
N ARG A 73 -31.94 9.80 27.94
CA ARG A 73 -32.59 9.11 29.06
C ARG A 73 -32.30 9.74 30.42
N ASN A 74 -31.35 10.67 30.48
CA ASN A 74 -31.10 11.57 31.61
C ASN A 74 -31.73 12.93 31.32
#